data_AF-A0A3D0N162-F1
#
_entry.id   AF-A0A3D0N162-F1
#
_cell.length_a   1.000
_cell.length_b   1.000
_cell.length_c   1.000
_cell.angle_alpha   90.00
_cell.angle_beta   90.00
_cell.angle_gamma   90.00
#
_symmetry.space_group_name_H-M   'P 1'
#
loop_
_entity.id
_entity.type
_entity.pdbx_description
1 polymer ?
#
loop_
_entity_poly.entity_id
_entity_poly.type
_entity_poly.pdbx_seq_one_letter_code
_entity_poly.pdbx_strand_id
1 'polypeptide(L)'
;MKKIFFIIFILFSQGVKAQENITFYFDASGSMTGYYNDPSSTFRLFAKALMKNSMKDANNISVNLFSKSETKRGIESPINLFSGNVKNFSPDKAVNEFKIPIGKDNDYGKTDLIQALDDGINSLDNERGIIWLLTDNINDNFGSGDSTYKNTLEFYERLRNDNNLRKILLFPFSEIIQEKDGISRGFVAYGIVYSPEALSQSEYEHYDKIFRSLGIKQKPITLKPLDIGTIVLIPQKTQSKITEGKLYYDGKTLRGFGFDEGQAYQEVFNNLTLKSNLFPYRIKSANLKVQLDDFTSSDYSVKSLGTQTITPSTVSNVSPEGEVTGFAVTFNLPDITPTFSLNTIFKDEFTIGGNLILEVSNTDVSLDEEYVNQFKELFALQSVPEIFKPVLKDKKIITQIPLEIKMKYGPWRLFVLISLIVVILLIVILLIYLLLKKLSFELKINNDETSLVTISSLNSYSMSHNYSMELGKFKKSISGRLKFTYSKFTDTPNKTVDISEGIPYDITYTNADMNQEKIVFSINFANKNKKSSEEKLYSQDTFTDIH
;
A
#
# COMPACT_ATOMS: atom_id res chain seq x y z
N MET A 1 12.42 -25.77 -32.03
CA MET A 1 12.57 -26.01 -30.57
C MET A 1 13.20 -24.77 -29.93
N LYS A 2 12.39 -23.85 -29.40
CA LYS A 2 12.87 -22.68 -28.64
C LYS A 2 12.19 -22.72 -27.28
N LYS A 3 13.01 -22.82 -26.23
CA LYS A 3 12.62 -22.98 -24.84
C LYS A 3 11.93 -21.71 -24.35
N ILE A 4 10.67 -21.85 -23.93
CA ILE A 4 9.91 -20.83 -23.21
C ILE A 4 10.34 -20.92 -21.75
N PHE A 5 10.98 -19.87 -21.25
CA PHE A 5 11.25 -19.69 -19.82
C PHE A 5 9.94 -19.22 -19.16
N PHE A 6 9.27 -20.13 -18.46
CA PHE A 6 8.21 -19.79 -17.52
C PHE A 6 8.87 -19.32 -16.22
N ILE A 7 8.93 -18.01 -16.00
CA ILE A 7 9.26 -17.45 -14.68
C ILE A 7 7.95 -17.44 -13.89
N ILE A 8 7.79 -18.44 -13.04
CA ILE A 8 6.73 -18.51 -12.05
C ILE A 8 7.19 -17.70 -10.84
N PHE A 9 6.66 -16.48 -10.70
CA PHE A 9 6.75 -15.71 -9.46
C PHE A 9 5.71 -16.27 -8.48
N ILE A 10 6.11 -17.26 -7.69
CA ILE A 10 5.35 -17.67 -6.51
C ILE A 10 5.73 -16.71 -5.38
N LEU A 11 4.90 -15.70 -5.18
CA LEU A 11 4.82 -14.96 -3.92
C LEU A 11 4.13 -15.88 -2.88
N PHE A 12 4.89 -16.82 -2.31
CA PHE A 12 4.51 -17.39 -1.01
C PHE A 12 4.87 -16.36 0.07
N SER A 13 3.99 -15.39 0.32
CA SER A 13 3.92 -14.79 1.65
C SER A 13 3.20 -15.79 2.57
N GLN A 14 3.84 -16.94 2.84
CA GLN A 14 3.50 -17.66 4.05
C GLN A 14 4.09 -16.82 5.18
N GLY A 15 3.23 -15.99 5.78
CA GLY A 15 3.53 -15.44 7.09
C GLY A 15 3.74 -16.64 8.01
N VAL A 16 5.01 -16.98 8.25
CA VAL A 16 5.39 -17.84 9.35
C VAL A 16 4.81 -17.15 10.57
N LYS A 17 3.71 -17.68 11.12
CA LYS A 17 3.23 -17.24 12.42
C LYS A 17 4.37 -17.49 13.38
N ALA A 18 5.03 -16.43 13.83
CA ALA A 18 6.00 -16.54 14.91
C ALA A 18 5.28 -17.19 16.09
N GLN A 19 5.88 -18.24 16.63
CA GLN A 19 5.37 -18.87 17.85
C GLN A 19 5.80 -18.00 19.02
N GLU A 20 4.87 -17.72 19.93
CA GLU A 20 5.11 -16.74 21.00
C GLU A 20 5.74 -17.40 22.23
N ASN A 21 6.71 -16.73 22.84
CA ASN A 21 7.17 -17.04 24.20
C ASN A 21 6.24 -16.32 25.19
N ILE A 22 5.78 -17.03 26.22
CA ILE A 22 4.87 -16.46 27.24
C ILE A 22 5.46 -16.63 28.62
N THR A 23 5.47 -15.56 29.42
CA THR A 23 5.95 -15.61 30.80
C THR A 23 4.89 -15.06 31.75
N PHE A 24 4.68 -15.74 32.87
CA PHE A 24 3.70 -15.38 33.89
C PHE A 24 4.41 -15.02 35.19
N TYR A 25 4.00 -13.90 35.76
CA TYR A 25 4.46 -13.37 37.05
C TYR A 25 3.23 -13.13 37.92
N PHE A 26 3.08 -13.95 38.95
CA PHE A 26 2.01 -13.84 39.93
C PHE A 26 2.57 -13.25 41.22
N ASP A 27 1.96 -12.17 41.69
CA ASP A 27 2.34 -11.54 42.93
C ASP A 27 2.09 -12.49 44.09
N ALA A 28 3.12 -12.70 44.88
CA ALA A 28 3.15 -13.53 46.07
C ALA A 28 3.70 -12.72 47.26
N SER A 29 3.41 -11.41 47.31
CA SER A 29 3.68 -10.57 48.46
C SER A 29 2.66 -10.78 49.60
N GLY A 30 2.91 -10.13 50.74
CA GLY A 30 2.01 -10.18 51.91
C GLY A 30 0.63 -9.58 51.66
N SER A 31 0.50 -8.59 50.79
CA SER A 31 -0.80 -7.98 50.47
C SER A 31 -1.71 -8.95 49.70
N MET A 32 -1.13 -9.98 49.07
CA MET A 32 -1.86 -11.01 48.35
C MET A 32 -2.41 -12.14 49.24
N THR A 33 -2.17 -12.12 50.55
CA THR A 33 -2.46 -13.27 51.44
C THR A 33 -3.92 -13.72 51.44
N GLY A 34 -4.89 -12.82 51.40
CA GLY A 34 -6.31 -13.18 51.29
C GLY A 34 -6.62 -13.96 50.02
N TYR A 35 -6.08 -13.54 48.87
CA TYR A 35 -6.30 -14.22 47.58
C TYR A 35 -5.72 -15.63 47.53
N TYR A 36 -4.67 -15.91 48.30
CA TYR A 36 -4.03 -17.22 48.34
C TYR A 36 -4.66 -18.19 49.33
N ASN A 37 -5.21 -17.67 50.43
CA ASN A 37 -5.65 -18.44 51.59
C ASN A 37 -7.17 -18.56 51.72
N ASP A 38 -7.94 -17.58 51.24
CA ASP A 38 -9.40 -17.62 51.31
C ASP A 38 -9.95 -18.61 50.26
N PRO A 39 -10.67 -19.68 50.65
CA PRO A 39 -11.24 -20.66 49.71
C PRO A 39 -12.28 -20.07 48.75
N SER A 40 -12.86 -18.91 49.08
CA SER A 40 -13.78 -18.18 48.21
C SER A 40 -13.09 -17.33 47.15
N SER A 41 -11.78 -17.09 47.28
CA SER A 41 -11.03 -16.32 46.27
C SER A 41 -10.99 -17.03 44.93
N THR A 42 -11.26 -16.26 43.89
CA THR A 42 -11.20 -16.67 42.50
C THR A 42 -9.80 -16.53 41.92
N PHE A 43 -8.82 -15.98 42.63
CA PHE A 43 -7.47 -15.69 42.11
C PHE A 43 -6.77 -16.94 41.55
N ARG A 44 -6.72 -18.05 42.30
CA ARG A 44 -6.11 -19.31 41.85
C ARG A 44 -6.82 -19.91 40.64
N LEU A 45 -8.16 -19.82 40.62
CA LEU A 45 -8.97 -20.27 39.50
C LEU A 45 -8.70 -19.41 38.25
N PHE A 46 -8.61 -18.10 38.43
CA PHE A 46 -8.28 -17.16 37.37
C PHE A 46 -6.87 -17.40 36.81
N ALA A 47 -5.86 -17.51 37.67
CA ALA A 47 -4.47 -17.80 37.26
C ALA A 47 -4.39 -19.09 36.44
N LYS A 48 -5.05 -20.16 36.89
CA LYS A 48 -5.16 -21.42 36.15
C LYS A 48 -5.80 -21.24 34.78
N ALA A 49 -6.94 -20.54 34.72
CA ALA A 49 -7.67 -20.32 33.48
C ALA A 49 -6.87 -19.46 32.50
N LEU A 50 -6.22 -18.40 33.00
CA LEU A 50 -5.37 -17.51 32.23
C LEU A 50 -4.21 -18.30 31.59
N MET A 51 -3.45 -19.05 32.39
CA MET A 51 -2.37 -19.90 31.86
C MET A 51 -2.90 -20.87 30.80
N LYS A 52 -4.00 -21.59 31.10
CA LYS A 52 -4.61 -22.54 30.15
C LYS A 52 -5.00 -21.90 28.82
N ASN A 53 -5.57 -20.71 28.84
CA ASN A 53 -6.09 -20.05 27.65
C ASN A 53 -5.01 -19.35 26.82
N SER A 54 -3.93 -18.89 27.46
CA SER A 54 -2.82 -18.20 26.80
C SER A 54 -1.89 -19.14 26.02
N MET A 55 -1.85 -20.43 26.36
CA MET A 55 -0.90 -21.40 25.78
C MET A 55 -1.20 -21.87 24.34
N LYS A 56 -2.32 -21.47 23.73
CA LYS A 56 -2.79 -22.08 22.46
C LYS A 56 -1.80 -21.97 21.31
N ASP A 57 -1.07 -20.86 21.23
CA ASP A 57 -0.12 -20.54 20.15
C ASP A 57 1.33 -20.40 20.68
N ALA A 58 1.60 -20.84 21.91
CA ALA A 58 2.89 -20.66 22.59
C ALA A 58 3.82 -21.87 22.40
N ASN A 59 5.14 -21.63 22.35
CA ASN A 59 6.15 -22.68 22.33
C ASN A 59 6.73 -22.96 23.72
N ASN A 60 7.16 -21.88 24.37
CA ASN A 60 7.78 -21.90 25.67
C ASN A 60 6.93 -21.08 26.64
N ILE A 61 6.91 -21.57 27.87
CA ILE A 61 6.22 -20.93 28.98
C ILE A 61 7.14 -20.88 30.19
N SER A 62 7.14 -19.73 30.86
CA SER A 62 7.73 -19.56 32.19
C SER A 62 6.65 -19.13 33.17
N VAL A 63 6.64 -19.71 34.37
CA VAL A 63 5.68 -19.38 35.42
C VAL A 63 6.44 -19.10 36.71
N ASN A 64 6.24 -17.90 37.23
CA ASN A 64 7.00 -17.35 38.33
C ASN A 64 6.06 -16.73 39.37
N LEU A 65 6.43 -16.88 40.63
CA LEU A 65 5.87 -16.08 41.72
C LEU A 65 6.87 -14.96 42.04
N PHE A 66 6.39 -13.73 42.22
CA PHE A 66 7.28 -12.62 42.54
C PHE A 66 6.89 -11.95 43.85
N SER A 67 7.92 -11.46 44.52
CA SER A 67 7.88 -10.48 45.60
C SER A 67 9.19 -9.68 45.52
N LYS A 68 9.46 -8.81 46.48
CA LYS A 68 10.73 -8.09 46.58
C LYS A 68 11.82 -9.05 47.05
N SER A 69 12.92 -9.11 46.30
CA SER A 69 14.10 -9.85 46.74
C SER A 69 14.72 -9.22 48.00
N GLU A 70 14.80 -9.98 49.09
CA GLU A 70 15.34 -9.52 50.37
C GLU A 70 16.28 -10.56 50.99
N THR A 71 17.53 -10.60 50.51
CA THR A 71 18.55 -11.58 50.95
C THR A 71 18.75 -11.63 52.47
N LYS A 72 18.67 -10.48 53.15
CA LYS A 72 18.78 -10.40 54.63
C LYS A 72 17.65 -11.14 55.34
N ARG A 73 16.44 -11.08 54.80
CA ARG A 73 15.25 -11.78 55.31
C ARG A 73 15.16 -13.21 54.77
N GLY A 74 16.00 -13.59 53.80
CA GLY A 74 15.98 -14.91 53.16
C GLY A 74 14.83 -15.08 52.17
N ILE A 75 14.30 -13.97 51.63
CA ILE A 75 13.24 -13.99 50.61
C ILE A 75 13.92 -13.90 49.24
N GLU A 76 13.79 -14.97 48.46
CA GLU A 76 14.24 -15.04 47.07
C GLU A 76 13.07 -14.78 46.13
N SER A 77 13.32 -14.04 45.05
CA SER A 77 12.33 -13.72 44.02
C SER A 77 13.05 -13.47 42.67
N PRO A 78 12.48 -13.89 41.53
CA PRO A 78 11.25 -14.66 41.41
C PRO A 78 11.46 -16.13 41.82
N ILE A 79 10.40 -16.77 42.32
CA ILE A 79 10.35 -18.22 42.53
C ILE A 79 9.86 -18.85 41.23
N ASN A 80 10.74 -19.55 40.52
CA ASN A 80 10.37 -20.26 39.30
C ASN A 80 9.60 -21.55 39.64
N LEU A 81 8.36 -21.65 39.17
CA LEU A 81 7.53 -22.86 39.29
C LEU A 81 7.67 -23.76 38.06
N PHE A 82 7.92 -23.14 36.90
CA PHE A 82 8.16 -23.86 35.66
C PHE A 82 8.89 -22.97 34.66
N SER A 83 9.77 -23.55 33.85
CA SER A 83 10.30 -22.95 32.63
C SER A 83 10.58 -24.03 31.59
N GLY A 84 10.07 -23.86 30.38
CA GLY A 84 10.36 -24.76 29.26
C GLY A 84 9.20 -24.93 28.28
N ASN A 85 9.21 -26.03 27.54
CA ASN A 85 8.24 -26.28 26.48
C ASN A 85 6.81 -26.44 27.03
N VAL A 86 5.85 -25.78 26.37
CA VAL A 86 4.43 -25.77 26.77
C VAL A 86 3.82 -27.17 26.89
N LYS A 87 4.29 -28.15 26.12
CA LYS A 87 3.78 -29.53 26.14
C LYS A 87 4.04 -30.25 27.46
N ASN A 88 5.05 -29.80 28.21
CA ASN A 88 5.42 -30.37 29.51
C ASN A 88 4.78 -29.62 30.69
N PHE A 89 4.07 -28.54 30.42
CA PHE A 89 3.49 -27.68 31.45
C PHE A 89 2.11 -28.18 31.90
N SER A 90 1.84 -28.06 33.20
CA SER A 90 0.53 -28.34 33.79
C SER A 90 0.09 -27.14 34.64
N PRO A 91 -0.95 -26.38 34.22
CA PRO A 91 -1.50 -25.29 35.01
C PRO A 91 -1.92 -25.72 36.42
N ASP A 92 -2.48 -26.93 36.56
CA ASP A 92 -2.88 -27.50 37.84
C ASP A 92 -1.70 -27.69 38.79
N LYS A 93 -0.58 -28.21 38.30
CA LYS A 93 0.63 -28.38 39.14
C LYS A 93 1.18 -27.03 39.58
N ALA A 94 1.30 -26.08 38.66
CA ALA A 94 1.81 -24.74 38.97
C ALA A 94 0.96 -24.05 40.05
N VAL A 95 -0.37 -24.02 39.90
CA VAL A 95 -1.26 -23.35 40.88
C VAL A 95 -1.25 -24.04 42.25
N ASN A 96 -1.03 -25.35 42.31
CA ASN A 96 -0.89 -26.05 43.60
C ASN A 96 0.41 -25.68 44.34
N GLU A 97 1.41 -25.16 43.63
CA GLU A 97 2.69 -24.71 44.19
C GLU A 97 2.69 -23.23 44.58
N PHE A 98 1.61 -22.49 44.30
CA PHE A 98 1.46 -21.09 44.68
C PHE A 98 1.49 -20.94 46.22
N LYS A 99 2.58 -20.37 46.71
CA LYS A 99 2.85 -20.09 48.12
C LYS A 99 3.52 -18.73 48.25
N ILE A 100 3.08 -17.97 49.26
CA ILE A 100 3.65 -16.67 49.59
C ILE A 100 4.94 -16.93 50.39
N PRO A 101 6.12 -16.43 49.95
CA PRO A 101 7.35 -16.53 50.72
C PRO A 101 7.24 -15.79 52.07
N ILE A 102 7.80 -16.42 53.10
CA ILE A 102 7.87 -15.90 54.47
C ILE A 102 9.36 -15.71 54.82
N GLY A 103 9.71 -14.52 55.29
CA GLY A 103 11.05 -14.20 55.74
C GLY A 103 11.43 -14.88 57.06
N LYS A 104 12.72 -14.84 57.40
CA LYS A 104 13.25 -15.33 58.69
C LYS A 104 12.66 -14.62 59.91
N ASP A 105 12.11 -13.43 59.71
CA ASP A 105 11.38 -12.64 60.70
C ASP A 105 9.90 -13.03 60.83
N ASN A 106 9.47 -14.08 60.13
CA ASN A 106 8.10 -14.58 60.12
C ASN A 106 7.08 -13.59 59.52
N ASP A 107 7.56 -12.60 58.76
CA ASP A 107 6.76 -11.63 58.03
C ASP A 107 6.86 -11.89 56.51
N TYR A 108 5.90 -11.39 55.75
CA TYR A 108 5.80 -11.62 54.31
C TYR A 108 6.73 -10.71 53.51
N GLY A 109 7.02 -11.11 52.27
CA GLY A 109 7.71 -10.27 51.28
C GLY A 109 6.83 -9.11 50.83
N LYS A 110 7.46 -7.98 50.50
CA LYS A 110 6.78 -6.82 49.90
C LYS A 110 6.68 -6.97 48.39
N THR A 111 5.92 -6.12 47.70
CA THR A 111 5.82 -6.13 46.24
C THR A 111 6.93 -5.28 45.61
N ASP A 112 7.46 -5.72 44.47
CA ASP A 112 8.35 -4.92 43.61
C ASP A 112 7.99 -5.15 42.13
N LEU A 113 7.13 -4.27 41.60
CA LEU A 113 6.60 -4.40 40.25
C LEU A 113 7.63 -4.11 39.15
N ILE A 114 8.61 -3.25 39.44
CA ILE A 114 9.69 -2.95 38.49
C ILE A 114 10.59 -4.18 38.36
N GLN A 115 10.99 -4.78 39.48
CA GLN A 115 11.76 -6.02 39.46
C GLN A 115 11.01 -7.11 38.69
N ALA A 116 9.73 -7.32 38.97
CA ALA A 116 8.92 -8.34 38.28
C ALA A 116 8.83 -8.11 36.77
N LEU A 117 8.71 -6.85 36.34
CA LEU A 117 8.70 -6.49 34.91
C LEU A 117 10.05 -6.76 34.25
N ASP A 118 11.15 -6.35 34.88
CA ASP A 118 12.50 -6.55 34.34
C ASP A 118 12.85 -8.05 34.29
N ASP A 119 12.50 -8.83 35.32
CA ASP A 119 12.64 -10.29 35.33
C ASP A 119 11.76 -10.94 34.23
N GLY A 120 10.56 -10.40 34.01
CA GLY A 120 9.69 -10.79 32.90
C GLY A 120 10.35 -10.60 31.54
N ILE A 121 10.92 -9.43 31.29
CA ILE A 121 11.65 -9.12 30.06
C ILE A 121 12.86 -10.05 29.91
N ASN A 122 13.64 -10.25 30.97
CA ASN A 122 14.82 -11.11 30.97
C ASN A 122 14.44 -12.57 30.67
N SER A 123 13.29 -13.04 31.17
CA SER A 123 12.82 -14.42 30.92
C SER A 123 12.41 -14.69 29.48
N LEU A 124 12.27 -13.65 28.66
CA LEU A 124 12.05 -13.76 27.21
C LEU A 124 13.37 -13.75 26.43
N ASP A 125 14.54 -13.68 27.08
CA ASP A 125 15.87 -13.64 26.46
C ASP A 125 16.02 -12.50 25.42
N ASN A 126 15.37 -11.36 25.68
CA ASN A 126 15.21 -10.23 24.73
C ASN A 126 14.53 -10.60 23.40
N GLU A 127 13.84 -11.74 23.32
CA GLU A 127 12.99 -12.08 22.19
C GLU A 127 11.58 -11.49 22.35
N ARG A 128 10.85 -11.41 21.24
CA ARG A 128 9.45 -11.00 21.24
C ARG A 128 8.61 -11.99 22.04
N GLY A 129 7.71 -11.49 22.88
CA GLY A 129 6.82 -12.35 23.66
C GLY A 129 5.81 -11.61 24.51
N ILE A 130 5.04 -12.38 25.28
CA ILE A 130 3.97 -11.90 26.14
C ILE A 130 4.35 -12.08 27.61
N ILE A 131 4.23 -11.01 28.39
CA ILE A 131 4.37 -11.00 29.85
C ILE A 131 2.97 -10.82 30.44
N TRP A 132 2.55 -11.79 31.26
CA TRP A 132 1.40 -11.67 32.13
C TRP A 132 1.86 -11.34 33.53
N LEU A 133 1.48 -10.17 34.04
CA LEU A 133 1.79 -9.73 35.42
C LEU A 133 0.49 -9.60 36.21
N LEU A 134 0.34 -10.30 37.32
CA LEU A 134 -0.85 -10.27 38.17
C LEU A 134 -0.49 -9.80 39.58
N THR A 135 -1.19 -8.79 40.09
CA THR A 135 -0.88 -8.12 41.37
C THR A 135 -2.09 -7.33 41.87
N ASP A 136 -2.12 -6.95 43.13
CA ASP A 136 -3.03 -5.95 43.69
C ASP A 136 -2.46 -4.51 43.61
N ASN A 137 -1.25 -4.32 43.05
CA ASN A 137 -0.47 -3.07 43.02
C ASN A 137 -0.21 -2.43 44.41
N ILE A 138 -0.32 -3.20 45.49
CA ILE A 138 -0.03 -2.74 46.83
C ILE A 138 1.43 -3.08 47.14
N ASN A 139 2.24 -2.06 47.45
CA ASN A 139 3.69 -2.22 47.61
C ASN A 139 4.15 -2.55 49.04
N ASP A 140 3.25 -2.42 50.01
CA ASP A 140 3.42 -2.78 51.42
C ASP A 140 2.39 -3.84 51.81
N ASN A 141 2.57 -4.51 52.95
CA ASN A 141 1.69 -5.63 53.33
C ASN A 141 0.22 -5.19 53.59
N PHE A 142 -0.05 -3.89 53.72
CA PHE A 142 -1.34 -3.36 54.18
C PHE A 142 -1.88 -2.15 53.38
N GLY A 143 -1.18 -1.61 52.38
CA GLY A 143 -1.66 -0.50 51.56
C GLY A 143 -1.74 0.86 52.25
N SER A 144 -0.87 1.13 53.23
CA SER A 144 -1.00 2.30 54.11
C SER A 144 0.12 3.34 53.99
N GLY A 145 1.20 3.05 53.26
CA GLY A 145 2.36 3.95 53.14
C GLY A 145 2.40 4.86 51.91
N ASP A 146 2.97 6.07 52.07
CA ASP A 146 3.27 7.02 50.97
C ASP A 146 4.20 6.42 49.90
N SER A 147 5.03 5.44 50.25
CA SER A 147 5.88 4.70 49.32
C SER A 147 5.09 3.94 48.25
N THR A 148 3.86 3.53 48.55
CA THR A 148 3.02 2.78 47.62
C THR A 148 2.64 3.62 46.42
N TYR A 149 2.28 4.90 46.61
CA TYR A 149 1.97 5.82 45.51
C TYR A 149 3.17 6.04 44.58
N LYS A 150 4.35 6.31 45.14
CA LYS A 150 5.56 6.61 44.35
C LYS A 150 6.02 5.40 43.52
N ASN A 151 6.09 4.21 44.13
CA ASN A 151 6.53 3.01 43.44
C ASN A 151 5.53 2.60 42.33
N THR A 152 4.24 2.74 42.59
CA THR A 152 3.20 2.51 41.58
C THR A 152 3.30 3.52 40.43
N LEU A 153 3.60 4.79 40.72
CA LEU A 153 3.86 5.79 39.69
C LEU A 153 5.08 5.42 38.82
N GLU A 154 6.21 5.06 39.43
CA GLU A 154 7.43 4.65 38.72
C GLU A 154 7.19 3.43 37.81
N PHE A 155 6.39 2.46 38.27
CA PHE A 155 5.97 1.31 37.45
C PHE A 155 5.21 1.74 36.20
N TYR A 156 4.19 2.60 36.33
CA TYR A 156 3.46 3.09 35.16
C TYR A 156 4.32 3.97 34.25
N GLU A 157 5.25 4.75 34.80
CA GLU A 157 6.21 5.53 34.00
C GLU A 157 7.06 4.61 33.14
N ARG A 158 7.54 3.51 33.71
CA ARG A 158 8.27 2.49 32.94
C ARG A 158 7.40 1.88 31.85
N LEU A 159 6.18 1.46 32.16
CA LEU A 159 5.24 0.89 31.17
C LEU A 159 4.99 1.85 29.98
N ARG A 160 4.92 3.15 30.24
CA ARG A 160 4.67 4.17 29.21
C ARG A 160 5.92 4.44 28.36
N ASN A 161 7.05 4.69 29.01
CA ASN A 161 8.25 5.25 28.39
C ASN A 161 9.14 4.20 27.73
N ASP A 162 9.06 2.94 28.16
CA ASP A 162 9.86 1.87 27.54
C ASP A 162 9.33 1.54 26.16
N ASN A 163 10.11 1.86 25.12
CA ASN A 163 9.72 1.64 23.73
C ASN A 163 9.54 0.15 23.41
N ASN A 164 10.23 -0.76 24.10
CA ASN A 164 10.14 -2.19 23.81
C ASN A 164 8.86 -2.83 24.38
N LEU A 165 8.21 -2.16 25.33
CA LEU A 165 6.86 -2.51 25.76
C LEU A 165 5.88 -1.92 24.74
N ARG A 166 5.45 -2.74 23.79
CA ARG A 166 4.72 -2.28 22.61
C ARG A 166 3.22 -2.16 22.86
N LYS A 167 2.61 -3.19 23.44
CA LYS A 167 1.15 -3.28 23.68
C LYS A 167 0.90 -3.66 25.13
N ILE A 168 0.01 -2.94 25.81
CA ILE A 168 -0.29 -3.16 27.23
C ILE A 168 -1.80 -3.04 27.42
N LEU A 169 -2.42 -4.12 27.91
CA LEU A 169 -3.79 -4.14 28.40
C LEU A 169 -3.80 -4.44 29.90
N LEU A 170 -4.65 -3.74 30.66
CA LEU A 170 -4.87 -3.96 32.09
C LEU A 170 -6.31 -4.46 32.28
N PHE A 171 -6.49 -5.56 33.00
CA PHE A 171 -7.79 -6.15 33.32
C PHE A 171 -8.03 -6.04 34.84
N PRO A 172 -8.99 -5.20 35.29
CA PRO A 172 -9.27 -5.03 36.71
C PRO A 172 -10.32 -6.01 37.23
N PHE A 173 -10.03 -6.70 38.35
CA PHE A 173 -10.93 -7.64 39.00
C PHE A 173 -11.27 -7.16 40.40
N SER A 174 -12.53 -6.79 40.63
CA SER A 174 -13.01 -6.52 41.98
C SER A 174 -13.35 -7.83 42.69
N GLU A 175 -12.72 -8.03 43.85
CA GLU A 175 -12.91 -9.19 44.72
C GLU A 175 -12.62 -8.77 46.16
N ILE A 176 -13.66 -8.72 46.99
CA ILE A 176 -13.57 -8.29 48.39
C ILE A 176 -13.31 -9.51 49.27
N ILE A 177 -12.16 -9.53 49.92
CA ILE A 177 -11.76 -10.55 50.88
C ILE A 177 -11.53 -9.89 52.24
N GLN A 178 -12.23 -10.38 53.26
CA GLN A 178 -12.06 -9.91 54.62
C GLN A 178 -10.91 -10.69 55.27
N GLU A 179 -9.81 -10.01 55.54
CA GLU A 179 -8.68 -10.56 56.26
C GLU A 179 -8.74 -10.18 57.74
N LYS A 180 -7.88 -10.79 58.56
CA LYS A 180 -7.78 -10.51 59.99
C LYS A 180 -7.34 -9.06 60.27
N ASP A 181 -6.46 -8.54 59.42
CA ASP A 181 -5.78 -7.26 59.60
C ASP A 181 -6.10 -6.24 58.48
N GLY A 182 -7.09 -6.52 57.62
CA GLY A 182 -7.40 -5.66 56.48
C GLY A 182 -8.54 -6.14 55.58
N ILE A 183 -8.77 -5.39 54.50
CA ILE A 183 -9.72 -5.75 53.44
C ILE A 183 -8.97 -5.65 52.10
N SER A 184 -8.89 -6.78 51.42
CA SER A 184 -8.37 -6.88 50.06
C SER A 184 -9.54 -6.67 49.09
N ARG A 185 -9.40 -5.76 48.12
CA ARG A 185 -10.54 -5.25 47.30
C ARG A 185 -10.56 -5.73 45.86
N GLY A 186 -9.42 -6.21 45.38
CA GLY A 186 -9.29 -6.90 44.12
C GLY A 186 -7.85 -6.95 43.63
N PHE A 187 -7.65 -7.48 42.44
CA PHE A 187 -6.36 -7.58 41.77
C PHE A 187 -6.49 -7.19 40.31
N VAL A 188 -5.36 -7.03 39.64
CA VAL A 188 -5.28 -6.73 38.21
C VAL A 188 -4.37 -7.70 37.48
N ALA A 189 -4.69 -7.93 36.21
CA ALA A 189 -3.83 -8.64 35.28
C ALA A 189 -3.38 -7.70 34.17
N TYR A 190 -2.07 -7.58 33.98
CA TYR A 190 -1.47 -6.89 32.84
C TYR A 190 -1.10 -7.91 31.78
N GLY A 191 -1.63 -7.74 30.57
CA GLY A 191 -1.12 -8.38 29.37
C GLY A 191 -0.18 -7.41 28.66
N ILE A 192 1.11 -7.73 28.64
CA ILE A 192 2.16 -6.87 28.11
C ILE A 192 2.84 -7.61 26.95
N VAL A 193 2.95 -6.96 25.80
CA VAL A 193 3.75 -7.43 24.66
C VAL A 193 5.09 -6.72 24.70
N TYR A 194 6.15 -7.51 24.86
CA TYR A 194 7.51 -7.07 24.71
C TYR A 194 8.02 -7.40 23.31
N SER A 195 8.65 -6.43 22.64
CA SER A 195 9.33 -6.62 21.37
C SER A 195 10.43 -5.57 21.20
N PRO A 196 11.70 -5.97 21.01
CA PRO A 196 12.78 -5.05 20.65
C PRO A 196 12.47 -4.32 19.33
N GLU A 197 11.81 -4.99 18.40
CA GLU A 197 11.41 -4.44 17.11
C GLU A 197 10.06 -3.71 17.19
N ALA A 198 9.88 -2.71 16.34
CA ALA A 198 8.60 -2.03 16.19
C ALA A 198 7.57 -2.97 15.55
N LEU A 199 6.35 -2.98 16.09
CA LEU A 199 5.25 -3.77 15.54
C LEU A 199 4.53 -2.98 14.44
N SER A 200 4.16 -3.67 13.38
CA SER A 200 3.20 -3.19 12.39
C SER A 200 1.79 -3.15 12.97
N GLN A 201 0.88 -2.42 12.29
CA GLN A 201 -0.52 -2.32 12.73
C GLN A 201 -1.19 -3.71 12.81
N SER A 202 -0.94 -4.60 11.85
CA SER A 202 -1.52 -5.95 11.85
C SER A 202 -1.01 -6.81 13.02
N GLU A 203 0.24 -6.60 13.46
CA GLU A 203 0.79 -7.26 14.65
C GLU A 203 0.15 -6.71 15.93
N TYR A 204 -0.08 -5.39 16.03
CA TYR A 204 -0.83 -4.81 17.15
C TYR A 204 -2.26 -5.37 17.24
N GLU A 205 -2.97 -5.46 16.11
CA GLU A 205 -4.30 -6.05 16.02
C GLU A 205 -4.29 -7.55 16.36
N HIS A 206 -3.24 -8.27 15.98
CA HIS A 206 -3.04 -9.67 16.34
C HIS A 206 -2.94 -9.86 17.86
N TYR A 207 -2.10 -9.09 18.55
CA TYR A 207 -1.95 -9.18 20.01
C TYR A 207 -3.19 -8.70 20.77
N ASP A 208 -3.85 -7.64 20.29
CA ASP A 208 -5.12 -7.19 20.87
C ASP A 208 -6.18 -8.30 20.81
N LYS A 209 -6.25 -9.02 19.67
CA LYS A 209 -7.11 -10.19 19.52
C LYS A 209 -6.71 -11.33 20.45
N ILE A 210 -5.43 -11.64 20.60
CA ILE A 210 -4.95 -12.66 21.55
C ILE A 210 -5.52 -12.35 22.94
N PHE A 211 -5.23 -11.16 23.48
CA PHE A 211 -5.64 -10.79 24.83
C PHE A 211 -7.16 -10.82 25.02
N ARG A 212 -7.93 -10.32 24.05
CA ARG A 212 -9.40 -10.29 24.13
C ARG A 212 -10.04 -11.66 23.94
N SER A 213 -9.34 -12.62 23.34
CA SER A 213 -9.84 -13.99 23.10
C SER A 213 -9.68 -14.95 24.29
N LEU A 214 -9.07 -14.50 25.39
CA LEU A 214 -8.77 -15.33 26.58
C LEU A 214 -10.00 -15.65 27.44
N GLY A 215 -11.16 -15.08 27.12
CA GLY A 215 -12.39 -15.29 27.89
C GLY A 215 -12.46 -14.49 29.19
N ILE A 216 -11.58 -13.49 29.37
CA ILE A 216 -11.67 -12.53 30.46
C ILE A 216 -12.90 -11.65 30.23
N LYS A 217 -13.83 -11.62 31.20
CA LYS A 217 -15.10 -10.88 31.08
C LYS A 217 -14.94 -9.39 31.38
N GLN A 218 -13.94 -9.05 32.18
CA GLN A 218 -13.57 -7.69 32.57
C GLN A 218 -13.14 -6.93 31.32
N LYS A 219 -13.61 -5.68 31.20
CA LYS A 219 -13.22 -4.82 30.10
C LYS A 219 -11.75 -4.41 30.27
N PRO A 220 -10.87 -4.68 29.27
CA PRO A 220 -9.49 -4.25 29.36
C PRO A 220 -9.35 -2.75 29.16
N ILE A 221 -8.37 -2.21 29.85
CA ILE A 221 -7.91 -0.83 29.74
C ILE A 221 -6.66 -0.85 28.90
N THR A 222 -6.69 -0.14 27.78
CA THR A 222 -5.49 -0.02 26.93
C THR A 222 -4.58 1.04 27.54
N LEU A 223 -3.38 0.64 27.95
CA LEU A 223 -2.37 1.58 28.43
C LEU A 223 -1.41 2.02 27.31
N LYS A 224 -1.17 1.14 26.33
CA LYS A 224 -0.27 1.39 25.19
C LYS A 224 -0.53 0.41 24.03
N PRO A 225 -0.34 0.80 22.76
CA PRO A 225 -0.35 2.17 22.28
C PRO A 225 -1.79 2.72 22.34
N LEU A 226 -1.91 4.03 22.56
CA LEU A 226 -3.23 4.69 22.62
C LEU A 226 -3.63 5.29 21.27
N ASP A 227 -2.72 5.30 20.30
CA ASP A 227 -2.87 5.92 19.00
C ASP A 227 -3.15 4.92 17.86
N ILE A 228 -3.24 3.61 18.18
CA ILE A 228 -3.49 2.54 17.21
C ILE A 228 -4.75 1.77 17.61
N GLY A 229 -5.73 1.71 16.69
CA GLY A 229 -6.97 0.92 16.87
C GLY A 229 -7.93 1.41 17.95
N THR A 230 -7.66 2.57 18.56
CA THR A 230 -8.42 3.14 19.67
C THR A 230 -9.59 4.01 19.25
N ILE A 231 -9.49 4.67 18.10
CA ILE A 231 -10.60 5.40 17.48
C ILE A 231 -10.65 4.97 16.02
N VAL A 232 -11.80 4.47 15.60
CA VAL A 232 -11.99 3.94 14.25
C VAL A 232 -13.19 4.61 13.62
N LEU A 233 -13.04 5.12 12.39
CA LEU A 233 -14.18 5.51 11.58
C LEU A 233 -14.61 4.33 10.70
N ILE A 234 -15.81 3.85 10.94
CA ILE A 234 -16.37 2.66 10.32
C ILE A 234 -17.43 3.09 9.29
N PRO A 235 -17.20 2.83 7.99
CA PRO A 235 -18.25 2.96 6.99
C PRO A 235 -19.36 1.93 7.24
N GLN A 236 -20.63 2.36 7.24
CA GLN A 236 -21.74 1.41 7.28
C GLN A 236 -21.88 0.69 5.93
N LYS A 237 -22.21 -0.61 5.99
CA LYS A 237 -22.44 -1.40 4.78
C LYS A 237 -23.63 -0.83 4.02
N THR A 238 -23.38 -0.28 2.85
CA THR A 238 -24.43 0.21 1.95
C THR A 238 -25.08 -0.98 1.25
N GLN A 239 -26.41 -0.99 1.15
CA GLN A 239 -27.09 -1.93 0.27
C GLN A 239 -26.66 -1.60 -1.18
N SER A 240 -26.00 -2.58 -1.83
CA SER A 240 -25.33 -2.53 -3.14
C SER A 240 -25.92 -1.58 -4.19
N LYS A 241 -25.08 -0.96 -5.04
CA LYS A 241 -25.30 -0.42 -6.42
C LYS A 241 -26.56 0.44 -6.74
N ILE A 242 -27.50 0.58 -5.79
CA ILE A 242 -28.85 1.15 -5.91
C ILE A 242 -28.96 2.43 -5.05
N THR A 243 -27.85 2.86 -4.43
CA THR A 243 -27.77 4.21 -3.86
C THR A 243 -27.52 5.20 -4.99
N GLU A 244 -28.12 6.39 -4.91
CA GLU A 244 -27.99 7.46 -5.92
C GLU A 244 -26.55 7.96 -6.13
N GLY A 245 -25.57 7.47 -5.35
CA GLY A 245 -24.16 7.84 -5.43
C GLY A 245 -23.29 6.80 -6.16
N LYS A 246 -22.16 7.26 -6.70
CA LYS A 246 -21.21 6.41 -7.43
C LYS A 246 -20.28 5.59 -6.54
N LEU A 247 -20.28 5.85 -5.23
CA LEU A 247 -19.46 5.18 -4.22
C LEU A 247 -20.32 4.32 -3.27
N TYR A 248 -19.88 3.10 -2.99
CA TYR A 248 -20.54 2.21 -2.02
C TYR A 248 -19.53 1.36 -1.25
N TYR A 249 -19.82 1.02 0.01
CA TYR A 249 -18.96 0.18 0.86
C TYR A 249 -19.49 -1.25 0.94
N ASP A 250 -18.69 -2.23 0.52
CA ASP A 250 -19.10 -3.65 0.45
C ASP A 250 -18.91 -4.42 1.78
N GLY A 251 -18.33 -3.78 2.79
CA GLY A 251 -17.94 -4.39 4.06
C GLY A 251 -16.43 -4.53 4.24
N LYS A 252 -15.64 -4.37 3.16
CA LYS A 252 -14.18 -4.42 3.17
C LYS A 252 -13.53 -3.28 2.39
N THR A 253 -14.15 -2.87 1.28
CA THR A 253 -13.58 -1.93 0.31
C THR A 253 -14.65 -0.92 -0.10
N LEU A 254 -14.26 0.34 -0.17
CA LEU A 254 -15.07 1.40 -0.78
C LEU A 254 -14.92 1.29 -2.31
N ARG A 255 -16.00 1.03 -3.02
CA ARG A 255 -16.00 0.80 -4.46
C ARG A 255 -16.71 1.91 -5.21
N GLY A 256 -16.10 2.37 -6.30
CA GLY A 256 -16.64 3.38 -7.21
C GLY A 256 -17.01 2.82 -8.58
N PHE A 257 -18.18 3.20 -9.10
CA PHE A 257 -18.64 2.82 -10.44
C PHE A 257 -19.27 3.99 -11.20
N GLY A 258 -19.24 3.92 -12.53
CA GLY A 258 -19.86 4.93 -13.38
C GLY A 258 -19.08 6.23 -13.47
N PHE A 259 -17.78 6.21 -13.17
CA PHE A 259 -16.88 7.34 -13.41
C PHE A 259 -16.44 7.33 -14.87
N ASP A 260 -16.48 8.48 -15.53
CA ASP A 260 -16.01 8.67 -16.90
C ASP A 260 -14.73 9.50 -16.94
N GLU A 261 -13.78 9.11 -17.80
CA GLU A 261 -12.54 9.86 -18.00
C GLU A 261 -12.79 11.33 -18.37
N GLY A 262 -12.01 12.23 -17.76
CA GLY A 262 -12.03 13.67 -18.06
C GLY A 262 -13.17 14.44 -17.40
N GLN A 263 -14.06 13.77 -16.65
CA GLN A 263 -15.07 14.43 -15.83
C GLN A 263 -14.59 14.63 -14.40
N ALA A 264 -14.86 15.83 -13.86
CA ALA A 264 -14.71 16.08 -12.44
C ALA A 264 -15.90 15.48 -11.69
N TYR A 265 -15.61 14.66 -10.67
CA TYR A 265 -16.63 14.07 -9.81
C TYR A 265 -16.42 14.49 -8.36
N GLN A 266 -17.54 14.84 -7.74
CA GLN A 266 -17.67 15.09 -6.31
C GLN A 266 -18.78 14.18 -5.80
N GLU A 267 -18.42 13.18 -5.02
CA GLU A 267 -19.34 12.17 -4.48
C GLU A 267 -19.39 12.27 -2.97
N VAL A 268 -20.57 12.06 -2.37
CA VAL A 268 -20.72 12.09 -0.92
C VAL A 268 -20.97 10.67 -0.41
N PHE A 269 -20.05 10.19 0.42
CA PHE A 269 -20.17 8.93 1.12
C PHE A 269 -20.69 9.19 2.54
N ASN A 270 -21.97 8.89 2.76
CA ASN A 270 -22.68 9.13 4.02
C ASN A 270 -22.58 7.94 4.99
N ASN A 271 -23.09 8.14 6.22
CA ASN A 271 -23.27 7.11 7.23
C ASN A 271 -21.96 6.45 7.71
N LEU A 272 -20.92 7.26 7.93
CA LEU A 272 -19.78 6.81 8.73
C LEU A 272 -20.13 6.90 10.22
N THR A 273 -19.72 5.88 10.96
CA THR A 273 -19.79 5.84 12.43
C THR A 273 -18.37 5.99 12.98
N LEU A 274 -18.14 6.97 13.85
CA LEU A 274 -16.94 6.99 14.68
C LEU A 274 -17.18 6.07 15.90
N LYS A 275 -16.33 5.07 16.06
CA LYS A 275 -16.30 4.19 17.22
C LYS A 275 -15.08 4.47 18.07
N SER A 276 -15.30 4.78 19.34
CA SER A 276 -14.26 4.75 20.35
C SER A 276 -14.09 3.30 20.81
N ASN A 277 -12.85 2.83 20.89
CA ASN A 277 -12.45 1.62 21.62
C ASN A 277 -11.65 2.00 22.87
N LEU A 278 -11.64 3.28 23.23
CA LEU A 278 -11.01 3.76 24.45
C LEU A 278 -11.94 3.45 25.63
N PHE A 279 -11.45 2.60 26.51
CA PHE A 279 -12.00 2.39 27.84
C PHE A 279 -10.88 2.65 28.86
N PRO A 280 -11.14 3.43 29.93
CA PRO A 280 -12.39 4.07 30.35
C PRO A 280 -12.48 5.55 29.93
N TYR A 281 -11.84 5.91 28.81
CA TYR A 281 -11.69 7.32 28.42
C TYR A 281 -12.86 7.83 27.57
N ARG A 282 -13.36 8.99 27.95
CA ARG A 282 -14.28 9.81 27.15
C ARG A 282 -13.47 10.71 26.22
N ILE A 283 -13.88 10.81 24.96
CA ILE A 283 -13.32 11.80 24.03
C ILE A 283 -14.08 13.10 24.23
N LYS A 284 -13.44 14.10 24.83
CA LYS A 284 -14.03 15.44 25.02
C LYS A 284 -14.19 16.14 23.69
N SER A 285 -13.12 16.12 22.89
CA SER A 285 -13.10 16.66 21.53
C SER A 285 -12.04 15.97 20.70
N ALA A 286 -12.27 15.90 19.39
CA ALA A 286 -11.25 15.51 18.41
C ALA A 286 -11.53 16.13 17.05
N ASN A 287 -10.46 16.34 16.29
CA ASN A 287 -10.54 16.80 14.90
C ASN A 287 -10.48 15.60 13.96
N LEU A 288 -11.31 15.64 12.92
CA LEU A 288 -11.40 14.62 11.89
C LEU A 288 -10.91 15.20 10.57
N LYS A 289 -10.04 14.46 9.90
CA LYS A 289 -9.55 14.77 8.57
C LYS A 289 -9.62 13.52 7.70
N VAL A 290 -9.79 13.72 6.41
CA VAL A 290 -9.74 12.64 5.42
C VAL A 290 -8.76 13.03 4.32
N GLN A 291 -8.02 12.04 3.82
CA GLN A 291 -7.11 12.21 2.69
C GLN A 291 -7.07 10.92 1.86
N LEU A 292 -6.59 11.01 0.63
CA LEU A 292 -6.28 9.84 -0.19
C LEU A 292 -4.80 9.51 -0.08
N ASP A 293 -4.49 8.24 -0.14
CA ASP A 293 -3.13 7.71 -0.17
C ASP A 293 -3.04 6.54 -1.15
N ASP A 294 -1.84 6.30 -1.68
CA ASP A 294 -1.55 5.25 -2.68
C ASP A 294 -2.52 5.19 -3.89
N PHE A 295 -3.17 6.32 -4.21
CA PHE A 295 -4.15 6.38 -5.30
C PHE A 295 -3.44 6.28 -6.65
N THR A 296 -3.45 5.10 -7.26
CA THR A 296 -2.62 4.76 -8.41
C THR A 296 -3.31 3.77 -9.35
N SER A 297 -2.89 3.77 -10.61
CA SER A 297 -3.32 2.80 -11.63
C SER A 297 -2.17 2.53 -12.59
N SER A 298 -2.12 1.32 -13.18
CA SER A 298 -1.16 1.02 -14.25
C SER A 298 -1.44 1.82 -15.52
N ASP A 299 -2.70 2.26 -15.70
CA ASP A 299 -3.17 2.86 -16.94
C ASP A 299 -3.15 4.40 -16.87
N TYR A 300 -2.92 4.99 -15.69
CA TYR A 300 -2.99 6.44 -15.45
C TYR A 300 -1.95 6.92 -14.44
N SER A 301 -1.44 8.13 -14.67
CA SER A 301 -0.69 8.89 -13.67
C SER A 301 -1.60 9.86 -12.94
N VAL A 302 -1.48 9.94 -11.61
CA VAL A 302 -2.21 10.91 -10.79
C VAL A 302 -1.34 12.16 -10.62
N LYS A 303 -1.86 13.32 -11.02
CA LYS A 303 -1.11 14.59 -10.92
C LYS A 303 -1.16 15.19 -9.51
N SER A 304 -2.31 15.07 -8.86
CA SER A 304 -2.57 15.55 -7.51
C SER A 304 -3.70 14.74 -6.88
N LEU A 305 -3.55 14.35 -5.62
CA LEU A 305 -4.53 13.56 -4.86
C LEU A 305 -5.81 14.35 -4.51
N GLY A 306 -5.87 15.64 -4.88
CA GLY A 306 -6.99 16.51 -4.55
C GLY A 306 -7.15 16.72 -3.04
N THR A 307 -8.27 17.33 -2.65
CA THR A 307 -8.63 17.53 -1.24
C THR A 307 -9.92 16.78 -0.94
N GLN A 308 -9.90 15.94 0.08
CA GLN A 308 -11.08 15.26 0.59
C GLN A 308 -11.57 16.02 1.83
N THR A 309 -12.89 16.01 2.10
CA THR A 309 -13.45 16.66 3.30
C THR A 309 -14.38 15.73 4.05
N ILE A 310 -14.48 15.91 5.38
CA ILE A 310 -15.39 15.17 6.25
C ILE A 310 -16.27 16.15 7.01
N THR A 311 -17.57 15.86 7.08
CA THR A 311 -18.57 16.69 7.74
C THR A 311 -19.40 15.83 8.70
N PRO A 312 -19.50 16.20 10.00
CA PRO A 312 -18.72 17.25 10.65
C PRO A 312 -17.22 16.90 10.72
N SER A 313 -16.36 17.93 10.75
CA SER A 313 -14.90 17.78 10.87
C SER A 313 -14.40 17.69 12.32
N THR A 314 -15.32 17.69 13.28
CA THR A 314 -15.03 17.54 14.69
C THR A 314 -16.05 16.59 15.34
N VAL A 315 -15.64 15.98 16.43
CA VAL A 315 -16.50 15.17 17.29
C VAL A 315 -16.25 15.58 18.74
N SER A 316 -17.28 15.50 19.58
CA SER A 316 -17.18 15.84 20.99
C SER A 316 -18.05 14.94 21.86
N ASN A 317 -17.65 14.81 23.13
CA ASN A 317 -18.37 14.08 24.17
C ASN A 317 -18.73 12.62 23.80
N VAL A 318 -17.78 11.90 23.20
CA VAL A 318 -17.95 10.47 22.91
C VAL A 318 -17.73 9.69 24.18
N SER A 319 -18.74 8.94 24.64
CA SER A 319 -18.62 8.08 25.81
C SER A 319 -17.51 7.03 25.65
N PRO A 320 -16.96 6.49 26.74
CA PRO A 320 -16.08 5.33 26.68
C PRO A 320 -16.73 4.21 25.87
N GLU A 321 -15.99 3.62 24.94
CA GLU A 321 -16.48 2.63 23.97
C GLU A 321 -17.73 3.03 23.16
N GLY A 322 -18.02 4.33 23.10
CA GLY A 322 -19.21 4.88 22.45
C GLY A 322 -19.09 4.93 20.93
N GLU A 323 -20.26 5.04 20.29
CA GLU A 323 -20.39 5.20 18.85
C GLU A 323 -21.13 6.51 18.55
N VAL A 324 -20.62 7.27 17.58
CA VAL A 324 -21.24 8.50 17.06
C VAL A 324 -21.48 8.33 15.57
N THR A 325 -22.70 8.59 15.12
CA THR A 325 -23.12 8.50 13.72
C THR A 325 -23.28 9.88 13.10
N GLY A 326 -23.48 9.93 11.77
CA GLY A 326 -23.80 11.18 11.06
C GLY A 326 -22.59 11.86 10.41
N PHE A 327 -21.47 11.15 10.24
CA PHE A 327 -20.34 11.63 9.46
C PHE A 327 -20.51 11.31 7.98
N ALA A 328 -20.13 12.25 7.14
CA ALA A 328 -20.12 12.13 5.68
C ALA A 328 -18.77 12.56 5.12
N VAL A 329 -18.22 11.77 4.19
CA VAL A 329 -17.00 12.10 3.46
C VAL A 329 -17.38 12.60 2.07
N THR A 330 -16.94 13.80 1.72
CA THR A 330 -16.96 14.29 0.35
C THR A 330 -15.68 13.83 -0.35
N PHE A 331 -15.88 12.91 -1.29
CA PHE A 331 -14.84 12.39 -2.16
C PHE A 331 -14.75 13.24 -3.44
N ASN A 332 -13.61 13.89 -3.66
CA ASN A 332 -13.27 14.56 -4.89
C ASN A 332 -12.32 13.68 -5.70
N LEU A 333 -12.72 13.29 -6.91
CA LEU A 333 -11.87 12.48 -7.78
C LEU A 333 -10.58 13.25 -8.14
N PRO A 334 -9.39 12.68 -7.88
CA PRO A 334 -8.11 13.27 -8.27
C PRO A 334 -8.00 13.57 -9.78
N ASP A 335 -7.20 14.58 -10.15
CA ASP A 335 -6.86 14.83 -11.55
C ASP A 335 -5.92 13.73 -12.06
N ILE A 336 -6.40 12.95 -13.01
CA ILE A 336 -5.70 11.81 -13.59
C ILE A 336 -5.40 12.08 -15.06
N THR A 337 -4.25 11.58 -15.52
CA THR A 337 -3.83 11.72 -16.92
C THR A 337 -3.53 10.35 -17.51
N PRO A 338 -4.08 10.02 -18.69
CA PRO A 338 -3.90 8.71 -19.30
C PRO A 338 -2.44 8.46 -19.63
N THR A 339 -1.96 7.26 -19.31
CA THR A 339 -0.74 6.73 -19.90
C THR A 339 -1.11 6.09 -21.24
N PHE A 340 -0.52 6.58 -22.33
CA PHE A 340 -0.84 6.05 -23.66
C PHE A 340 -0.28 4.63 -23.79
N SER A 341 -1.16 3.69 -24.16
CA SER A 341 -0.78 2.31 -24.48
C SER A 341 -1.74 1.75 -25.53
N LEU A 342 -1.21 1.05 -26.54
CA LEU A 342 -2.05 0.41 -27.56
C LEU A 342 -2.99 -0.64 -26.97
N ASN A 343 -2.58 -1.29 -25.86
CA ASN A 343 -3.37 -2.31 -25.18
C ASN A 343 -4.59 -1.74 -24.44
N THR A 344 -4.64 -0.43 -24.23
CA THR A 344 -5.73 0.23 -23.49
C THR A 344 -6.74 0.91 -24.42
N ILE A 345 -6.54 0.84 -25.74
CA ILE A 345 -7.45 1.41 -26.75
C ILE A 345 -8.73 0.59 -26.89
N PHE A 346 -8.64 -0.74 -26.74
CA PHE A 346 -9.76 -1.67 -26.92
C PHE A 346 -10.41 -2.11 -25.62
N LYS A 347 -10.06 -1.47 -24.51
CA LYS A 347 -10.69 -1.73 -23.22
C LYS A 347 -11.75 -0.67 -22.97
N ASP A 348 -12.83 -1.05 -22.29
CA ASP A 348 -13.92 -0.13 -21.94
C ASP A 348 -13.68 0.53 -20.58
N GLU A 349 -13.07 -0.20 -19.64
CA GLU A 349 -12.87 0.23 -18.26
C GLU A 349 -11.46 -0.09 -17.74
N PHE A 350 -11.03 0.69 -16.75
CA PHE A 350 -9.85 0.44 -15.94
C PHE A 350 -10.15 0.64 -14.46
N THR A 351 -9.23 0.17 -13.62
CA THR A 351 -9.36 0.25 -12.16
C THR A 351 -8.25 1.11 -11.59
N ILE A 352 -8.64 2.00 -10.67
CA ILE A 352 -7.74 2.79 -9.85
C ILE A 352 -7.85 2.27 -8.41
N GLY A 353 -6.72 1.86 -7.85
CA GLY A 353 -6.64 1.44 -6.45
C GLY A 353 -6.13 2.58 -5.58
N GLY A 354 -6.46 2.57 -4.30
CA GLY A 354 -5.89 3.47 -3.31
C GLY A 354 -6.44 3.22 -1.92
N ASN A 355 -6.16 4.11 -1.00
CA ASN A 355 -6.64 4.08 0.37
C ASN A 355 -7.28 5.42 0.74
N LEU A 356 -8.48 5.37 1.32
CA LEU A 356 -9.06 6.51 2.01
C LEU A 356 -8.54 6.49 3.45
N ILE A 357 -7.74 7.48 3.80
CA ILE A 357 -7.11 7.63 5.11
C ILE A 357 -7.96 8.58 5.94
N LEU A 358 -8.54 8.07 7.01
CA LEU A 358 -9.28 8.84 8.00
C LEU A 358 -8.36 9.10 9.19
N GLU A 359 -8.10 10.36 9.47
CA GLU A 359 -7.21 10.82 10.54
C GLU A 359 -8.04 11.46 11.66
N VAL A 360 -7.84 11.01 12.89
CA VAL A 360 -8.31 11.66 14.11
C VAL A 360 -7.11 12.30 14.80
N SER A 361 -7.18 13.59 15.09
CA SER A 361 -6.07 14.38 15.66
C SER A 361 -6.59 15.33 16.74
N ASN A 362 -5.66 15.96 17.48
CA ASN A 362 -5.99 16.88 18.57
C ASN A 362 -7.02 16.31 19.55
N THR A 363 -6.89 15.02 19.86
CA THR A 363 -7.87 14.30 20.69
C THR A 363 -7.67 14.65 22.15
N ASP A 364 -8.64 15.36 22.72
CA ASP A 364 -8.74 15.60 24.15
C ASP A 364 -9.55 14.49 24.80
N VAL A 365 -8.99 13.89 25.85
CA VAL A 365 -9.51 12.70 26.51
C VAL A 365 -9.55 12.92 28.01
N SER A 366 -10.63 12.47 28.64
CA SER A 366 -10.76 12.46 30.08
C SER A 366 -11.16 11.08 30.58
N LEU A 367 -10.65 10.73 31.75
CA LEU A 367 -11.13 9.56 32.49
C LEU A 367 -12.61 9.76 32.84
N ASP A 368 -13.38 8.68 32.75
CA ASP A 368 -14.74 8.65 33.31
C ASP A 368 -14.69 8.65 34.85
N GLU A 369 -15.53 9.45 35.50
CA GLU A 369 -15.47 9.67 36.96
C GLU A 369 -15.84 8.41 37.76
N GLU A 370 -16.77 7.61 37.24
CA GLU A 370 -17.17 6.35 37.87
C GLU A 370 -15.98 5.39 37.92
N TYR A 371 -15.23 5.30 36.82
CA TYR A 371 -14.01 4.52 36.76
C TYR A 371 -12.93 5.04 37.72
N VAL A 372 -12.73 6.35 37.79
CA VAL A 372 -11.75 6.96 38.71
C VAL A 372 -12.01 6.51 40.15
N ASN A 373 -13.28 6.44 40.56
CA ASN A 373 -13.65 6.00 41.90
C ASN A 373 -13.42 4.50 42.09
N GLN A 374 -13.86 3.66 41.15
CA GLN A 374 -13.61 2.20 41.20
C GLN A 374 -12.12 1.87 41.24
N PHE A 375 -11.30 2.59 40.47
CA PHE A 375 -9.86 2.41 40.43
C PHE A 375 -9.20 2.80 41.77
N LYS A 376 -9.59 3.93 42.35
CA LYS A 376 -9.12 4.33 43.69
C LYS A 376 -9.47 3.29 44.74
N GLU A 377 -10.69 2.76 44.70
CA GLU A 377 -11.13 1.72 45.61
C GLU A 377 -10.32 0.43 45.43
N LEU A 378 -10.15 -0.04 44.19
CA LEU A 378 -9.42 -1.27 43.88
C LEU A 378 -7.98 -1.26 44.44
N PHE A 379 -7.31 -0.11 44.34
CA PHE A 379 -5.90 0.05 44.71
C PHE A 379 -5.66 0.75 46.05
N ALA A 380 -6.72 1.00 46.83
CA ALA A 380 -6.68 1.78 48.06
C ALA A 380 -5.96 3.14 47.90
N LEU A 381 -6.12 3.79 46.75
CA LEU A 381 -5.43 5.05 46.43
C LEU A 381 -6.27 6.27 46.84
N GLN A 382 -5.61 7.27 47.42
CA GLN A 382 -6.24 8.58 47.70
C GLN A 382 -6.54 9.39 46.42
N SER A 383 -5.70 9.22 45.39
CA SER A 383 -5.85 9.89 44.09
C SER A 383 -5.42 8.98 42.94
N VAL A 384 -6.00 9.17 41.76
CA VAL A 384 -5.55 8.46 40.55
C VAL A 384 -4.29 9.16 40.04
N PRO A 385 -3.16 8.44 39.87
CA PRO A 385 -1.95 9.01 39.33
C PRO A 385 -2.18 9.73 38.00
N GLU A 386 -1.50 10.87 37.79
CA GLU A 386 -1.64 11.67 36.57
C GLU A 386 -1.34 10.86 35.31
N ILE A 387 -0.52 9.82 35.43
CA ILE A 387 -0.20 8.91 34.35
C ILE A 387 -1.43 8.18 33.77
N PHE A 388 -2.55 8.07 34.49
CA PHE A 388 -3.78 7.55 33.87
C PHE A 388 -4.46 8.53 32.94
N LYS A 389 -4.08 9.81 32.94
CA LYS A 389 -4.52 10.78 31.93
C LYS A 389 -3.71 10.56 30.66
N PRO A 390 -4.32 10.06 29.57
CA PRO A 390 -3.60 9.81 28.34
C PRO A 390 -3.34 11.13 27.61
N VAL A 391 -2.16 11.28 27.02
CA VAL A 391 -1.83 12.43 26.17
C VAL A 391 -1.98 12.01 24.71
N LEU A 392 -3.16 12.24 24.15
CA LEU A 392 -3.46 11.99 22.73
C LEU A 392 -3.46 13.27 21.88
N LYS A 393 -3.29 14.44 22.49
CA LYS A 393 -3.41 15.74 21.83
C LYS A 393 -2.44 15.89 20.65
N ASP A 394 -1.22 15.39 20.78
CA ASP A 394 -0.18 15.50 19.75
C ASP A 394 -0.08 14.23 18.88
N LYS A 395 -1.03 13.30 19.01
CA LYS A 395 -1.06 12.04 18.28
C LYS A 395 -2.07 12.10 17.13
N LYS A 396 -1.77 11.32 16.09
CA LYS A 396 -2.64 11.10 14.94
C LYS A 396 -3.05 9.64 14.93
N ILE A 397 -4.34 9.40 14.95
CA ILE A 397 -4.94 8.07 14.89
C ILE A 397 -5.45 7.88 13.48
N ILE A 398 -4.98 6.84 12.80
CA ILE A 398 -5.25 6.62 11.39
C ILE A 398 -6.12 5.37 11.22
N THR A 399 -7.19 5.49 10.44
CA THR A 399 -7.98 4.37 9.91
C THR A 399 -7.85 4.36 8.40
N GLN A 400 -7.46 3.22 7.82
CA GLN A 400 -7.33 3.06 6.38
C GLN A 400 -8.51 2.25 5.82
N ILE A 401 -9.18 2.79 4.81
CA ILE A 401 -10.24 2.09 4.07
C ILE A 401 -9.77 1.88 2.64
N PRO A 402 -9.56 0.62 2.19
CA PRO A 402 -9.22 0.35 0.80
C PRO A 402 -10.28 0.92 -0.16
N LEU A 403 -9.81 1.55 -1.23
CA LEU A 403 -10.61 2.21 -2.27
C LEU A 403 -10.32 1.58 -3.63
N GLU A 404 -11.38 1.25 -4.37
CA GLU A 404 -11.30 0.74 -5.74
C GLU A 404 -12.29 1.50 -6.63
N ILE A 405 -11.80 2.25 -7.61
CA ILE A 405 -12.65 3.00 -8.55
C ILE A 405 -12.56 2.37 -9.93
N LYS A 406 -13.71 2.00 -10.49
CA LYS A 406 -13.84 1.62 -11.90
C LYS A 406 -14.23 2.82 -12.73
N MET A 407 -13.43 3.09 -13.74
CA MET A 407 -13.60 4.24 -14.62
C MET A 407 -13.64 3.79 -16.07
N LYS A 408 -14.52 4.42 -16.85
CA LYS A 408 -14.63 4.24 -18.28
C LYS A 408 -13.60 5.09 -19.01
N TYR A 409 -12.99 4.50 -20.03
CA TYR A 409 -12.11 5.27 -20.91
C TYR A 409 -12.90 6.25 -21.77
N GLY A 410 -12.31 7.41 -22.00
CA GLY A 410 -12.86 8.49 -22.80
C GLY A 410 -12.58 8.31 -24.30
N PRO A 411 -13.31 9.03 -25.15
CA PRO A 411 -13.22 8.91 -26.60
C PRO A 411 -11.89 9.41 -27.18
N TRP A 412 -11.08 10.13 -26.41
CA TRP A 412 -9.79 10.69 -26.86
C TRP A 412 -8.86 9.64 -27.49
N ARG A 413 -8.83 8.43 -26.93
CA ARG A 413 -8.00 7.32 -27.42
C ARG A 413 -8.37 6.90 -28.84
N LEU A 414 -9.67 6.92 -29.16
CA LEU A 414 -10.17 6.61 -30.49
C LEU A 414 -9.74 7.69 -31.49
N PHE A 415 -9.77 8.97 -31.10
CA PHE A 415 -9.29 10.07 -31.95
C PHE A 415 -7.78 9.95 -32.24
N VAL A 416 -6.98 9.56 -31.25
CA VAL A 416 -5.54 9.30 -31.45
C VAL A 416 -5.33 8.13 -32.43
N LEU A 417 -6.08 7.04 -32.30
CA LEU A 417 -6.00 5.90 -33.21
C LEU A 417 -6.40 6.29 -34.65
N ILE A 418 -7.53 6.98 -34.82
CA ILE A 418 -8.00 7.46 -36.13
C ILE A 418 -6.94 8.36 -36.76
N SER A 419 -6.37 9.29 -35.99
CA SER A 419 -5.32 10.19 -36.46
C SER A 419 -4.07 9.41 -36.91
N LEU A 420 -3.66 8.38 -36.15
CA LEU A 420 -2.54 7.52 -36.51
C LEU A 420 -2.81 6.76 -37.83
N ILE A 421 -4.02 6.21 -38.00
CA ILE A 421 -4.42 5.51 -39.23
C ILE A 421 -4.39 6.48 -40.43
N VAL A 422 -4.92 7.70 -40.28
CA VAL A 422 -4.91 8.72 -41.34
C VAL A 422 -3.47 9.08 -41.72
N VAL A 423 -2.57 9.27 -40.76
CA VAL A 423 -1.16 9.56 -41.01
C VAL A 423 -0.48 8.41 -41.77
N ILE A 424 -0.71 7.15 -41.36
CA ILE A 424 -0.18 5.98 -42.05
C ILE A 424 -0.69 5.93 -43.49
N LEU A 425 -1.98 6.18 -43.70
CA LEU A 425 -2.60 6.16 -45.02
C LEU A 425 -2.02 7.26 -45.93
N LEU A 426 -1.79 8.46 -45.40
CA LEU A 426 -1.10 9.54 -46.13
C LEU A 426 0.35 9.17 -46.50
N ILE A 427 1.08 8.52 -45.60
CA ILE A 427 2.45 8.03 -45.88
C ILE A 427 2.42 6.99 -47.00
N VAL A 428 1.48 6.05 -46.97
CA VAL A 428 1.31 5.03 -48.03
C VAL A 428 0.95 5.68 -49.36
N ILE A 429 0.02 6.63 -49.38
CA ILE A 429 -0.34 7.38 -50.60
C ILE A 429 0.87 8.13 -51.14
N LEU A 430 1.64 8.81 -50.29
CA LEU A 430 2.85 9.52 -50.70
C LEU A 430 3.89 8.55 -51.29
N LEU A 431 4.09 7.39 -50.67
CA LEU A 431 4.99 6.36 -51.17
C LEU A 431 4.56 5.84 -52.55
N ILE A 432 3.27 5.52 -52.70
CA ILE A 432 2.68 5.10 -53.99
C ILE A 432 2.87 6.20 -55.04
N TYR A 433 2.57 7.45 -54.69
CA TYR A 433 2.77 8.59 -55.58
C TYR A 433 4.23 8.73 -56.02
N LEU A 434 5.20 8.60 -55.11
CA LEU A 434 6.62 8.66 -55.44
C LEU A 434 7.07 7.49 -56.34
N LEU A 435 6.53 6.29 -56.14
CA LEU A 435 6.79 5.12 -56.97
C LEU A 435 6.22 5.28 -58.38
N LEU A 436 5.00 5.81 -58.49
CA LEU A 436 4.27 5.98 -59.76
C LEU A 436 4.69 7.24 -60.53
N LYS A 437 5.22 8.26 -59.86
CA LYS A 437 5.68 9.50 -60.50
C LYS A 437 6.65 9.15 -61.61
N LYS A 438 6.30 9.48 -62.85
CA LYS A 438 7.13 9.23 -64.02
C LYS A 438 8.21 10.30 -64.13
N LEU A 439 9.37 9.94 -64.68
CA LEU A 439 10.45 10.85 -65.05
C LEU A 439 10.65 10.68 -66.55
N SER A 440 10.50 11.79 -67.28
CA SER A 440 10.69 11.84 -68.73
C SER A 440 11.98 12.59 -69.04
N PHE A 441 12.82 12.02 -69.89
CA PHE A 441 14.07 12.63 -70.34
C PHE A 441 14.29 12.31 -71.83
N GLU A 442 14.92 13.24 -72.52
CA GLU A 442 15.41 13.05 -73.87
C GLU A 442 16.79 12.39 -73.78
N LEU A 443 16.95 11.27 -74.47
CA LEU A 443 18.19 10.53 -74.62
C LEU A 443 18.78 10.84 -76.00
N LYS A 444 19.99 11.41 -76.02
CA LYS A 444 20.78 11.68 -77.24
C LYS A 444 21.95 10.72 -77.31
N ILE A 445 22.16 10.11 -78.47
CA ILE A 445 23.24 9.15 -78.72
C ILE A 445 24.05 9.65 -79.92
N ASN A 446 25.36 9.83 -79.78
CA ASN A 446 26.30 10.20 -80.85
C ASN A 446 25.92 11.45 -81.68
N ASN A 447 25.24 12.44 -81.07
CA ASN A 447 24.69 13.63 -81.74
C ASN A 447 23.60 13.37 -82.82
N ASP A 448 23.10 12.14 -82.92
CA ASP A 448 21.98 11.77 -83.79
C ASP A 448 20.63 11.80 -83.03
N GLU A 449 19.59 11.17 -83.61
CA GLU A 449 18.18 11.20 -83.20
C GLU A 449 17.94 11.23 -81.68
N THR A 450 17.11 12.18 -81.24
CA THR A 450 16.61 12.29 -79.86
C THR A 450 15.47 11.34 -79.62
N SER A 451 15.59 10.46 -78.61
CA SER A 451 14.49 9.61 -78.16
C SER A 451 13.92 10.09 -76.83
N LEU A 452 12.60 10.21 -76.71
CA LEU A 452 11.94 10.57 -75.46
C LEU A 452 11.67 9.31 -74.64
N VAL A 453 12.33 9.19 -73.49
CA VAL A 453 12.21 8.05 -72.59
C VAL A 453 11.42 8.45 -71.35
N THR A 454 10.44 7.64 -70.96
CA THR A 454 9.66 7.86 -69.73
C THR A 454 9.70 6.62 -68.85
N ILE A 455 10.26 6.77 -67.65
CA ILE A 455 10.38 5.66 -66.68
C ILE A 455 9.80 6.04 -65.31
N SER A 456 9.25 5.04 -64.60
CA SER A 456 8.86 5.14 -63.19
C SER A 456 9.90 4.44 -62.31
N SER A 457 9.73 4.48 -60.98
CA SER A 457 10.64 3.78 -60.05
C SER A 457 10.51 2.25 -60.13
N LEU A 458 9.43 1.74 -60.75
CA LEU A 458 9.14 0.31 -60.90
C LEU A 458 9.66 -0.27 -62.22
N ASN A 459 9.92 0.58 -63.22
CA ASN A 459 10.33 0.14 -64.55
C ASN A 459 11.77 0.58 -64.85
N SER A 460 12.43 -0.15 -65.74
CA SER A 460 13.73 0.24 -66.30
C SER A 460 13.63 0.37 -67.81
N TYR A 461 14.44 1.24 -68.40
CA TYR A 461 14.57 1.36 -69.85
C TYR A 461 15.92 0.81 -70.29
N SER A 462 15.90 -0.24 -71.13
CA SER A 462 17.10 -0.79 -71.75
C SER A 462 17.51 0.06 -72.94
N MET A 463 18.77 0.47 -72.99
CA MET A 463 19.36 1.25 -74.07
C MET A 463 20.14 0.31 -75.00
N SER A 464 19.89 0.44 -76.30
CA SER A 464 20.64 -0.20 -77.39
C SER A 464 20.87 0.82 -78.50
N HIS A 465 21.88 0.61 -79.34
CA HIS A 465 22.17 1.48 -80.48
C HIS A 465 22.40 0.62 -81.73
N ASN A 466 21.63 0.86 -82.80
CA ASN A 466 21.64 0.02 -84.01
C ASN A 466 21.40 -1.47 -83.69
N TYR A 467 22.18 -2.37 -84.31
CA TYR A 467 22.15 -3.82 -84.07
C TYR A 467 22.98 -4.25 -82.84
N SER A 468 23.32 -3.32 -81.92
CA SER A 468 24.07 -3.66 -80.72
C SER A 468 23.25 -4.53 -79.77
N MET A 469 23.95 -5.36 -78.98
CA MET A 469 23.38 -5.89 -77.74
C MET A 469 23.05 -4.74 -76.78
N GLU A 470 22.25 -5.01 -75.74
CA GLU A 470 21.90 -4.03 -74.71
C GLU A 470 23.17 -3.38 -74.12
N LEU A 471 23.26 -2.05 -74.19
CA LEU A 471 24.40 -1.25 -73.70
C LEU A 471 24.28 -0.99 -72.19
N GLY A 472 23.05 -0.91 -71.68
CA GLY A 472 22.77 -0.80 -70.25
C GLY A 472 21.32 -0.43 -69.96
N LYS A 473 20.99 -0.23 -68.68
CA LYS A 473 19.64 0.08 -68.21
C LYS A 473 19.57 1.37 -67.42
N PHE A 474 18.65 2.24 -67.80
CA PHE A 474 18.23 3.36 -66.98
C PHE A 474 17.20 2.91 -65.96
N LYS A 475 17.39 3.31 -64.69
CA LYS A 475 16.44 3.08 -63.60
C LYS A 475 16.29 4.34 -62.75
N LYS A 476 15.04 4.68 -62.45
CA LYS A 476 14.71 5.78 -61.55
C LYS A 476 14.73 5.30 -60.09
N SER A 477 15.36 6.05 -59.22
CA SER A 477 15.27 5.85 -57.76
C SER A 477 14.02 6.50 -57.17
N ILE A 478 13.61 6.06 -55.97
CA ILE A 478 12.46 6.62 -55.25
C ILE A 478 12.63 8.13 -54.97
N SER A 479 13.88 8.59 -54.79
CA SER A 479 14.21 10.01 -54.61
C SER A 479 14.16 10.83 -55.90
N GLY A 480 13.95 10.19 -57.05
CA GLY A 480 13.85 10.83 -58.35
C GLY A 480 15.15 10.91 -59.15
N ARG A 481 16.29 10.45 -58.59
CA ARG A 481 17.57 10.39 -59.31
C ARG A 481 17.57 9.28 -60.36
N LEU A 482 18.16 9.55 -61.50
CA LEU A 482 18.33 8.59 -62.59
C LEU A 482 19.67 7.87 -62.44
N LYS A 483 19.64 6.54 -62.53
CA LYS A 483 20.84 5.70 -62.53
C LYS A 483 20.95 4.95 -63.83
N PHE A 484 22.17 4.80 -64.34
CA PHE A 484 22.46 3.92 -65.48
C PHE A 484 23.33 2.77 -65.00
N THR A 485 22.93 1.53 -65.32
CA THR A 485 23.72 0.33 -65.05
C THR A 485 24.25 -0.22 -66.36
N TYR A 486 25.56 -0.25 -66.50
CA TYR A 486 26.25 -0.72 -67.69
C TYR A 486 26.02 -2.24 -67.87
N SER A 487 25.79 -2.65 -69.12
CA SER A 487 25.61 -4.05 -69.48
C SER A 487 26.90 -4.86 -69.34
N LYS A 488 26.79 -6.19 -69.30
CA LYS A 488 27.96 -7.09 -69.26
C LYS A 488 28.83 -7.05 -70.53
N PHE A 489 28.37 -6.40 -71.59
CA PHE A 489 29.03 -6.31 -72.90
C PHE A 489 29.77 -4.98 -73.13
N THR A 490 29.93 -4.16 -72.09
CA THR A 490 30.67 -2.89 -72.14
C THR A 490 32.03 -2.98 -71.46
N ASP A 491 32.85 -1.96 -71.61
CA ASP A 491 34.15 -1.76 -70.94
C ASP A 491 34.07 -1.71 -69.39
N THR A 492 32.90 -1.46 -68.83
CA THR A 492 32.66 -1.24 -67.40
C THR A 492 31.46 -2.05 -66.89
N PRO A 493 31.51 -3.40 -66.99
CA PRO A 493 30.32 -4.25 -66.82
C PRO A 493 29.72 -4.16 -65.42
N ASN A 494 28.38 -4.06 -65.35
CA ASN A 494 27.57 -3.98 -64.13
C ASN A 494 27.85 -2.78 -63.20
N LYS A 495 28.67 -1.81 -63.63
CA LYS A 495 28.84 -0.56 -62.89
C LYS A 495 27.52 0.22 -62.91
N THR A 496 27.15 0.85 -61.80
CA THR A 496 26.01 1.78 -61.76
C THR A 496 26.51 3.19 -61.49
N VAL A 497 26.06 4.15 -62.29
CA VAL A 497 26.41 5.57 -62.15
C VAL A 497 25.15 6.43 -62.01
N ASP A 498 25.26 7.50 -61.23
CA ASP A 498 24.23 8.55 -61.16
C ASP A 498 24.35 9.42 -62.42
N ILE A 499 23.25 9.56 -63.14
CA ILE A 499 23.18 10.32 -64.39
C ILE A 499 22.69 11.73 -64.10
N SER A 500 23.47 12.71 -64.55
CA SER A 500 23.16 14.13 -64.45
C SER A 500 22.86 14.72 -65.83
N GLU A 501 21.98 15.71 -65.86
CA GLU A 501 21.58 16.41 -67.08
C GLU A 501 22.77 17.14 -67.74
N GLY A 502 22.82 17.10 -69.07
CA GLY A 502 23.81 17.80 -69.87
C GLY A 502 25.25 17.26 -69.78
N ILE A 503 25.49 16.22 -68.97
CA ILE A 503 26.81 15.57 -68.87
C ILE A 503 26.86 14.42 -69.89
N PRO A 504 27.85 14.39 -70.80
CA PRO A 504 28.06 13.27 -71.70
C PRO A 504 28.70 12.08 -70.96
N TYR A 505 28.26 10.88 -71.28
CA TYR A 505 28.77 9.63 -70.74
C TYR A 505 29.22 8.73 -71.89
N ASP A 506 30.45 8.25 -71.79
CA ASP A 506 31.07 7.38 -72.78
C ASP A 506 30.79 5.90 -72.43
N ILE A 507 30.47 5.11 -73.46
CA ILE A 507 30.38 3.65 -73.40
C ILE A 507 31.20 3.08 -74.53
N THR A 508 32.17 2.23 -74.21
CA THR A 508 32.84 1.38 -75.22
C THR A 508 32.22 0.00 -75.19
N TYR A 509 31.83 -0.55 -76.34
CA TYR A 509 31.26 -1.89 -76.45
C TYR A 509 31.87 -2.63 -77.65
N THR A 510 31.76 -3.96 -77.64
CA THR A 510 32.18 -4.80 -78.77
C THR A 510 30.94 -5.12 -79.61
N ASN A 511 30.97 -4.73 -80.90
CA ASN A 511 29.88 -4.98 -81.82
C ASN A 511 29.86 -6.45 -82.30
N ALA A 512 28.87 -6.83 -83.12
CA ALA A 512 28.73 -8.19 -83.63
C ALA A 512 29.93 -8.66 -84.49
N ASP A 513 30.65 -7.71 -85.10
CA ASP A 513 31.83 -7.94 -85.93
C ASP A 513 33.15 -7.92 -85.13
N MET A 514 33.06 -7.98 -83.78
CA MET A 514 34.20 -7.95 -82.85
C MET A 514 35.01 -6.64 -82.86
N ASN A 515 34.48 -5.57 -83.46
CA ASN A 515 35.10 -4.25 -83.43
C ASN A 515 34.68 -3.51 -82.15
N GLN A 516 35.63 -2.78 -81.56
CA GLN A 516 35.34 -1.87 -80.46
C GLN A 516 34.78 -0.56 -81.01
N GLU A 517 33.57 -0.23 -80.57
CA GLU A 517 32.91 1.04 -80.90
C GLU A 517 32.71 1.86 -79.62
N LYS A 518 32.89 3.17 -79.76
CA LYS A 518 32.65 4.14 -78.70
C LYS A 518 31.37 4.91 -78.98
N ILE A 519 30.47 4.92 -78.02
CA ILE A 519 29.23 5.68 -78.05
C ILE A 519 29.27 6.73 -76.94
N VAL A 520 28.83 7.94 -77.24
CA VAL A 520 28.60 9.00 -76.26
C VAL A 520 27.10 9.21 -76.15
N PHE A 521 26.56 9.12 -74.94
CA PHE A 521 25.17 9.48 -74.68
C PHE A 521 25.08 10.63 -73.67
N SER A 522 24.05 11.44 -73.82
CA SER A 522 23.68 12.46 -72.83
C SER A 522 22.18 12.47 -72.65
N ILE A 523 21.73 12.98 -71.51
CA ILE A 523 20.31 13.17 -71.25
C ILE A 523 19.99 14.63 -70.98
N ASN A 524 18.79 15.04 -71.38
CA ASN A 524 18.17 16.29 -70.96
C ASN A 524 16.80 15.98 -70.35
N PHE A 525 16.50 16.50 -69.17
CA PHE A 525 15.18 16.26 -68.59
C PHE A 525 14.14 17.04 -69.39
N ALA A 526 13.05 16.36 -69.77
CA ALA A 526 12.00 17.00 -70.56
C ALA A 526 11.45 18.21 -69.78
N ASN A 527 11.60 19.39 -70.37
CA ASN A 527 11.44 20.67 -69.71
C ASN A 527 10.07 20.79 -69.01
N LYS A 528 10.05 21.06 -67.71
CA LYS A 528 8.81 21.24 -66.90
C LYS A 528 7.97 22.48 -67.28
N ASN A 529 8.47 23.34 -68.17
CA ASN A 529 7.91 24.66 -68.44
C ASN A 529 6.99 24.78 -69.67
N LYS A 530 6.35 23.68 -70.13
CA LYS A 530 5.37 23.73 -71.24
C LYS A 530 3.94 23.35 -70.83
N LYS A 531 3.54 23.67 -69.60
CA LYS A 531 2.16 23.54 -69.11
C LYS A 531 1.73 24.81 -68.36
N SER A 532 1.53 25.92 -69.07
CA SER A 532 0.82 27.10 -68.53
C SER A 532 0.17 27.98 -69.60
N SER A 533 -0.51 27.39 -70.59
CA SER A 533 -1.28 28.20 -71.54
C SER A 533 -2.55 27.56 -72.12
N GLU A 534 -3.07 26.43 -71.60
CA GLU A 534 -4.33 25.85 -72.11
C GLU A 534 -5.35 25.35 -71.05
N GLU A 535 -5.20 25.65 -69.76
CA GLU A 535 -6.27 25.45 -68.76
C GLU A 535 -6.73 26.81 -68.19
N LYS A 536 -7.32 27.64 -69.05
CA LYS A 536 -8.18 28.78 -68.69
C LYS A 536 -9.32 28.86 -69.69
N LEU A 537 -10.20 27.88 -69.69
CA LEU A 537 -11.56 27.99 -70.22
C LEU A 537 -12.41 26.88 -69.58
N TYR A 538 -13.60 27.25 -69.10
CA TYR A 538 -14.57 26.48 -68.31
C TYR A 538 -14.36 26.41 -66.79
N SER A 539 -14.77 27.49 -66.09
CA SER A 539 -15.95 27.43 -65.22
C SER A 539 -16.23 28.83 -64.65
N GLN A 540 -17.08 29.58 -65.35
CA GLN A 540 -17.84 30.68 -64.79
C GLN A 540 -19.31 30.25 -64.81
N ASP A 541 -20.08 30.71 -63.83
CA ASP A 541 -21.51 30.49 -63.54
C ASP A 541 -21.81 29.22 -62.72
N THR A 542 -22.62 29.21 -61.65
CA THR A 542 -23.46 30.19 -60.92
C THR A 542 -24.02 29.47 -59.65
N PHE A 543 -24.74 30.21 -58.78
CA PHE A 543 -25.62 29.80 -57.65
C PHE A 543 -24.95 29.72 -56.26
N THR A 544 -24.99 30.80 -55.45
CA THR A 544 -26.07 31.39 -54.60
C THR A 544 -26.15 30.81 -53.21
N ASP A 545 -26.20 31.74 -52.26
CA ASP A 545 -26.72 31.61 -50.90
C ASP A 545 -27.99 30.77 -50.82
N ILE A 546 -28.15 30.05 -49.71
CA ILE A 546 -29.30 30.10 -48.79
C ILE A 546 -28.96 29.27 -47.53
N HIS A 547 -29.11 29.93 -46.37
CA HIS A 547 -29.27 29.46 -44.98
C HIS A 547 -28.21 28.60 -44.28
#